data_AF-A0A835WXT8-F1
#
_entry.id   AF-A0A835WXT8-F1
#
_cell.length_a   1.000
_cell.length_b   1.000
_cell.length_c   1.000
_cell.angle_alpha   90.00
_cell.angle_beta   90.00
_cell.angle_gamma   90.00
#
_symmetry.space_group_name_H-M   'P 1'
#
loop_
_entity.id
_entity.type
_entity.pdbx_description
1 polymer ?
#
loop_
_entity_poly.entity_id
_entity_poly.type
_entity_poly.pdbx_seq_one_letter_code
_entity_poly.pdbx_strand_id
1 'polypeptide(L)' 'MQPETQQRLDSIIFETTAKMDAIVQEMNAIKFSDLDDVSKREKTDRLRKEFEVILNEQKIRVEEIMKDSN' A
#
# COMPACT_ATOMS: atom_id res chain seq x y z
N MET A 1 -12.23 18.69 12.19
CA MET A 1 -12.11 18.22 10.80
C MET A 1 -13.48 18.33 10.16
N GLN A 2 -13.56 18.84 8.92
CA GLN A 2 -14.84 18.88 8.21
C GLN A 2 -15.27 17.44 7.87
N PRO A 3 -16.57 17.10 7.89
CA PRO A 3 -17.04 15.75 7.59
C PRO A 3 -16.58 15.22 6.23
N GLU A 4 -16.47 16.11 5.23
CA GLU A 4 -15.98 15.78 3.89
C GLU A 4 -14.48 15.42 3.88
N THR A 5 -13.66 16.16 4.64
CA THR A 5 -12.24 15.82 4.84
C THR A 5 -12.10 14.42 5.43
N GLN A 6 -12.90 14.08 6.44
CA GLN A 6 -12.87 12.76 7.06
C GLN A 6 -13.23 11.65 6.08
N GLN A 7 -14.30 11.83 5.27
CA GLN A 7 -14.69 10.85 4.25
C GLN A 7 -13.59 10.62 3.20
N ARG A 8 -12.90 11.68 2.77
CA ARG A 8 -11.78 11.57 1.82
C ARG A 8 -10.61 10.79 2.43
N LEU A 9 -10.30 11.03 3.71
CA LEU A 9 -9.25 10.28 4.43
C LEU A 9 -9.63 8.81 4.62
N ASP A 10 -10.87 8.52 5.01
CA ASP A 10 -11.37 7.15 5.19
C ASP A 10 -11.30 6.37 3.87
N SER A 11 -11.64 7.01 2.75
CA SER A 11 -11.52 6.42 1.41
C SER A 11 -10.08 6.07 1.07
N ILE A 12 -9.11 6.94 1.40
CA ILE A 12 -7.69 6.66 1.18
C ILE A 12 -7.25 5.46 2.01
N ILE A 13 -7.62 5.42 3.29
CA ILE A 13 -7.25 4.32 4.18
C ILE A 13 -7.79 3.00 3.62
N PHE A 14 -9.07 2.96 3.23
CA PHE A 14 -9.68 1.78 2.64
C PHE A 14 -8.95 1.31 1.37
N GLU A 15 -8.68 2.23 0.45
CA GLU A 15 -7.97 1.92 -0.80
C GLU A 15 -6.54 1.42 -0.54
N THR A 16 -5.88 2.00 0.46
CA THR A 16 -4.53 1.61 0.90
C THR A 16 -4.53 0.19 1.46
N THR A 17 -5.45 -0.11 2.38
CA THR A 17 -5.59 -1.44 2.98
C THR A 17 -5.83 -2.50 1.91
N ALA A 18 -6.72 -2.26 0.95
CA ALA A 18 -6.99 -3.20 -0.14
C ALA A 18 -5.74 -3.51 -0.98
N LYS A 19 -4.95 -2.48 -1.33
CA LYS A 19 -3.70 -2.67 -2.08
C LYS A 19 -2.63 -3.40 -1.27
N MET A 20 -2.51 -3.07 0.02
CA MET A 20 -1.57 -3.74 0.92
C MET A 20 -1.91 -5.21 1.12
N ASP A 21 -3.19 -5.54 1.29
CA ASP A 21 -3.66 -6.92 1.44
C ASP A 21 -3.32 -7.75 0.20
N ALA A 22 -3.46 -7.19 -1.01
CA ALA A 22 -3.07 -7.85 -2.25
C ALA A 22 -1.56 -8.16 -2.27
N ILE A 23 -0.70 -7.21 -1.89
CA ILE A 23 0.75 -7.42 -1.79
C ILE A 23 1.08 -8.52 -0.78
N VAL A 24 0.44 -8.50 0.39
CA VAL A 24 0.68 -9.51 1.44
C VAL A 24 0.26 -10.90 0.96
N GLN A 25 -0.87 -11.01 0.24
CA GLN A 25 -1.29 -12.27 -0.37
C GLN A 25 -0.27 -12.79 -1.37
N GLU A 26 0.28 -11.91 -2.22
CA GLU A 26 1.30 -12.31 -3.19
C GLU A 26 2.63 -12.72 -2.52
N MET A 27 3.06 -12.00 -1.47
CA MET A 27 4.22 -12.38 -0.66
C MET A 27 4.02 -13.77 -0.03
N ASN A 28 2.82 -14.06 0.48
CA ASN A 28 2.49 -15.37 1.03
C ASN A 28 2.51 -16.46 -0.06
N ALA A 29 1.96 -16.19 -1.24
CA ALA A 29 2.02 -17.11 -2.37
C ALA A 29 3.47 -17.42 -2.77
N ILE A 30 4.35 -16.43 -2.81
CA ILE A 30 5.78 -16.62 -3.08
C ILE A 30 6.43 -17.49 -2.00
N LYS A 31 6.16 -17.23 -0.72
CA LYS A 31 6.73 -17.98 0.41
C LYS A 31 6.49 -19.49 0.28
N PHE A 32 5.27 -19.87 -0.10
CA PHE A 32 4.84 -21.27 -0.23
C PHE A 32 4.96 -21.83 -1.65
N SER A 33 5.51 -21.09 -2.60
CA SER A 33 5.74 -21.58 -3.96
C SER A 33 6.95 -22.52 -4.05
N ASP A 34 7.03 -23.27 -5.15
CA ASP A 34 8.17 -24.15 -5.48
C ASP A 34 9.36 -23.39 -6.11
N LEU A 35 9.37 -22.06 -6.06
CA LEU A 35 10.48 -21.25 -6.53
C LEU A 35 11.74 -21.50 -5.67
N ASP A 36 12.91 -21.35 -6.29
CA ASP A 36 14.17 -21.35 -5.57
C ASP A 36 14.31 -20.10 -4.67
N ASP A 37 15.22 -20.16 -3.70
CA ASP A 37 15.39 -19.10 -2.70
C ASP A 37 15.79 -17.75 -3.30
N VAL A 38 16.55 -17.75 -4.40
CA VAL A 38 16.97 -16.51 -5.07
C VAL A 38 15.76 -15.87 -5.74
N SER A 39 14.99 -16.64 -6.51
CA SER A 39 13.74 -16.18 -7.12
C SER A 39 12.73 -15.68 -6.09
N LYS A 40 12.58 -16.39 -4.95
CA LYS A 40 11.70 -15.95 -3.85
C LYS A 40 12.15 -14.61 -3.29
N ARG A 41 13.45 -14.44 -3.04
CA ARG A 41 14.02 -13.18 -2.55
C ARG A 41 13.77 -12.04 -3.51
N GLU A 42 14.12 -12.20 -4.78
CA GLU A 42 13.97 -11.15 -5.80
C GLU A 42 12.52 -10.68 -5.94
N LYS A 43 11.57 -11.63 -5.98
CA LYS A 43 10.13 -11.29 -6.06
C LYS A 43 9.64 -10.61 -4.78
N THR A 44 10.05 -11.11 -3.62
CA THR A 44 9.70 -10.48 -2.33
C THR A 44 10.25 -9.06 -2.22
N ASP A 45 11.48 -8.82 -2.68
CA ASP A 45 12.11 -7.50 -2.66
C ASP A 45 11.43 -6.53 -3.63
N ARG A 46 10.95 -7.02 -4.78
CA ARG A 46 10.12 -6.22 -5.67
C ARG A 46 8.82 -5.79 -5.00
N LEU A 47 8.12 -6.72 -4.35
CA LEU A 47 6.86 -6.43 -3.63
C LEU A 47 7.07 -5.46 -2.47
N ARG A 48 8.21 -5.51 -1.77
CA ARG A 48 8.56 -4.51 -0.76
C ARG A 48 8.70 -3.11 -1.34
N LYS A 49 9.36 -2.97 -2.49
CA LYS A 49 9.48 -1.67 -3.17
C LYS A 49 8.12 -1.15 -3.60
N GLU A 50 7.25 -2.01 -4.12
CA GLU A 50 5.89 -1.64 -4.49
C GLU A 50 5.07 -1.17 -3.28
N PHE A 51 5.21 -1.84 -2.15
CA PHE A 51 4.60 -1.42 -0.88
C PHE A 51 5.06 -0.02 -0.45
N GLU A 52 6.37 0.27 -0.54
CA GLU A 52 6.92 1.59 -0.23
C GLU A 52 6.39 2.69 -1.18
N VAL A 53 6.29 2.38 -2.46
CA VAL A 53 5.72 3.31 -3.47
C VAL A 53 4.29 3.67 -3.11
N ILE A 54 3.44 2.66 -2.84
CA ILE A 54 2.04 2.87 -2.46
C ILE A 54 1.97 3.72 -1.20
N LEU A 55 2.74 3.39 -0.15
CA LEU A 55 2.76 4.18 1.08
C LEU A 55 3.09 5.65 0.83
N ASN A 56 4.08 5.92 -0.02
CA ASN A 56 4.47 7.29 -0.33
C ASN A 56 3.38 8.04 -1.13
N GLU A 57 2.76 7.38 -2.11
CA GLU A 57 1.62 7.96 -2.85
C GLU A 57 0.46 8.31 -1.92
N GLN A 58 0.11 7.41 -0.99
CA GLN A 58 -1.01 7.65 -0.07
C GLN A 58 -0.67 8.75 0.93
N LYS A 59 0.58 8.84 1.39
CA LYS A 59 1.05 9.95 2.21
C LYS A 59 0.87 11.30 1.50
N ILE A 60 1.26 11.40 0.22
CA ILE A 60 1.08 12.63 -0.57
C ILE A 60 -0.40 13.01 -0.67
N ARG A 61 -1.28 12.05 -0.97
CA ARG A 61 -2.74 12.30 -1.06
C ARG A 61 -3.34 12.77 0.27
N VAL A 62 -2.89 12.21 1.40
CA VAL A 62 -3.30 12.67 2.74
C VAL A 62 -2.83 14.11 2.98
N GLU A 63 -1.58 14.42 2.65
CA GLU A 63 -1.04 15.78 2.80
C GLU A 63 -1.81 16.81 1.96
N GLU A 64 -2.22 16.45 0.74
CA GLU A 64 -3.04 17.29 -0.13
C GLU A 64 -4.42 17.58 0.49
N ILE A 65 -5.13 16.55 0.96
CA ILE A 65 -6.43 16.72 1.64
C ILE A 65 -6.31 17.63 2.87
N MET A 66 -5.25 17.44 3.64
CA MET A 66 -5.01 18.24 4.85
C MET A 66 -4.67 19.70 4.53
N LYS A 67 -4.03 19.98 3.38
CA LYS A 67 -3.80 21.35 2.90
C LYS A 67 -5.07 22.00 2.36
N ASP A 68 -5.90 21.26 1.63
CA ASP A 68 -7.17 21.75 1.08
C ASP A 68 -8.19 22.12 2.17
N SER A 69 -8.06 21.53 3.35
CA SER A 69 -9.01 21.66 4.47
C SER A 69 -8.66 22.78 5.47
N ASN A 70 -7.58 23.53 5.20
CA ASN A 70 -7.08 24.65 6.01
C ASN A 70 -7.30 25.98 5.29
#